data_AF-A0A956KA83-F1
#
_entry.id   AF-A0A956KA83-F1
#
_cell.length_a   1.000
_cell.length_b   1.000
_cell.length_c   1.000
_cell.angle_alpha   90.00
_cell.angle_beta   90.00
_cell.angle_gamma   90.00
#
_symmetry.space_group_name_H-M   'P 1'
#
loop_
_entity.id
_entity.type
_entity.pdbx_description
1 polymer ?
#
loop_
_entity_poly.entity_id
_entity_poly.type
_entity_poly.pdbx_seq_one_letter_code
_entity_poly.pdbx_strand_id
1 'polypeptide(L)'
;MRSSWLQLAALAVALTASPAIDAAPAKVAAPNEPEHVIPPGHEDAARELLRDALDQTSDDLQWLGPSIEIDRIKWWLERDGQTLVELVALPRALGERGRADSESFTIVTHETEGVTLDDAQRQLLDVAVASIQARDSGDFYVHRETAFEGVPPYMRGQPSTPEEVRRRW
;
A
#
# COMPACT_ATOMS: atom_id res chain seq x y z
N MET A 1 44.03 -58.64 -50.84
CA MET A 1 43.65 -57.28 -51.26
C MET A 1 42.42 -56.86 -50.48
N ARG A 2 42.59 -56.09 -49.40
CA ARG A 2 41.49 -55.44 -48.68
C ARG A 2 41.94 -54.00 -48.43
N SER A 3 41.27 -53.10 -49.13
CA SER A 3 41.50 -51.67 -49.14
C SER A 3 41.08 -51.00 -47.83
N SER A 4 41.75 -49.88 -47.57
CA SER A 4 41.69 -48.93 -46.46
C SER A 4 40.31 -48.27 -46.23
N TRP A 5 40.32 -47.09 -45.58
CA TRP A 5 39.20 -46.19 -45.21
C TRP A 5 38.60 -46.55 -43.84
N LEU A 6 38.56 -45.71 -42.79
CA LEU A 6 38.67 -44.26 -42.64
C LEU A 6 39.08 -43.94 -41.19
N GLN A 7 39.96 -42.94 -41.01
CA GLN A 7 40.07 -42.17 -39.77
C GLN A 7 38.84 -41.27 -39.65
N LEU A 8 38.36 -41.04 -38.41
CA LEU A 8 37.76 -39.77 -37.99
C LEU A 8 37.70 -39.74 -36.47
N ALA A 9 38.56 -38.89 -35.90
CA ALA A 9 38.43 -38.37 -34.55
C ALA A 9 37.45 -37.19 -34.58
N ALA A 10 36.51 -37.12 -33.63
CA ALA A 10 35.78 -35.88 -33.36
C ALA A 10 35.25 -35.88 -31.91
N LEU A 11 35.96 -35.12 -31.08
CA LEU A 11 35.45 -34.14 -30.11
C LEU A 11 34.23 -34.54 -29.25
N ALA A 12 34.49 -34.93 -27.99
CA ALA A 12 33.50 -34.92 -26.94
C ALA A 12 33.25 -33.48 -26.48
N VAL A 13 32.09 -32.92 -26.81
CA VAL A 13 31.60 -31.67 -26.22
C VAL A 13 30.97 -32.03 -24.87
N ALA A 14 31.67 -31.72 -23.79
CA ALA A 14 31.10 -31.73 -22.45
C ALA A 14 30.15 -30.52 -22.33
N LEU A 15 28.85 -30.76 -22.47
CA LEU A 15 27.83 -29.79 -22.04
C LEU A 15 27.88 -29.72 -20.50
N THR A 16 28.48 -28.65 -19.99
CA THR A 16 28.28 -28.22 -18.60
C THR A 16 26.84 -27.75 -18.47
N ALA A 17 25.97 -28.62 -17.94
CA ALA A 17 24.66 -28.24 -17.45
C ALA A 17 24.85 -27.24 -16.30
N SER A 18 24.63 -25.96 -16.58
CA SER A 18 24.43 -24.97 -15.52
C SER A 18 23.12 -25.32 -14.81
N PRO A 19 23.07 -25.43 -13.47
CA PRO A 19 21.80 -25.52 -12.79
C PRO A 19 21.07 -24.22 -13.06
N ALA A 20 20.00 -24.29 -13.86
CA ALA A 20 18.99 -23.25 -13.88
C ALA A 20 18.52 -23.11 -12.43
N ILE A 21 18.87 -21.99 -11.80
CA ILE A 21 18.22 -21.57 -10.58
C ILE A 21 16.76 -21.41 -11.00
N ASP A 22 15.91 -22.31 -10.50
CA ASP A 22 14.48 -22.29 -10.68
C ASP A 22 13.99 -20.99 -10.04
N ALA A 23 13.99 -19.91 -10.82
CA ALA A 23 13.33 -18.69 -10.44
C ALA A 23 11.88 -19.08 -10.21
N ALA A 24 11.45 -19.04 -8.94
CA ALA A 24 10.09 -19.33 -8.56
C ALA A 24 9.15 -18.59 -9.54
N PRO A 25 8.13 -19.26 -10.08
CA PRO A 25 7.26 -18.62 -11.06
C PRO A 25 6.70 -17.35 -10.43
N ALA A 26 6.96 -16.20 -11.06
CA ALA A 26 6.31 -14.95 -10.71
C ALA A 26 4.80 -15.24 -10.67
N LYS A 27 4.20 -15.07 -9.49
CA LYS A 27 2.75 -15.23 -9.35
C LYS A 27 2.12 -14.17 -10.23
N VAL A 28 1.50 -14.59 -11.33
CA VAL A 28 0.67 -13.71 -12.15
C VAL A 28 -0.37 -13.09 -11.21
N ALA A 29 -0.26 -11.78 -10.97
CA ALA A 29 -1.24 -11.03 -10.20
C ALA A 29 -2.63 -11.34 -10.76
N ALA A 30 -3.59 -11.64 -9.90
CA ALA A 30 -4.95 -11.82 -10.37
C ALA A 30 -5.39 -10.53 -11.09
N PRO A 31 -6.23 -10.59 -12.14
CA PRO A 31 -6.50 -9.46 -13.03
C PRO A 31 -7.11 -8.20 -12.37
N ASN A 32 -7.38 -8.21 -11.06
CA ASN A 32 -7.93 -7.10 -10.29
C ASN A 32 -7.13 -6.78 -9.01
N GLU A 33 -5.91 -7.30 -8.88
CA GLU A 33 -5.07 -7.05 -7.71
C GLU A 33 -4.19 -5.82 -7.91
N PRO A 34 -4.14 -4.86 -6.96
CA PRO A 34 -3.33 -3.66 -7.13
C PRO A 34 -1.84 -4.00 -7.14
N GLU A 35 -1.12 -3.40 -8.10
CA GLU A 35 0.33 -3.59 -8.26
C GLU A 35 1.13 -2.93 -7.13
N HIS A 36 0.62 -1.82 -6.59
CA HIS A 36 1.21 -1.10 -5.47
C HIS A 36 0.29 -1.17 -4.24
N VAL A 37 0.87 -1.43 -3.07
CA VAL A 37 0.14 -1.61 -1.81
C VAL A 37 0.76 -0.78 -0.68
N ILE A 38 -0.03 -0.44 0.35
CA ILE A 38 0.44 0.28 1.54
C ILE A 38 0.85 -0.73 2.59
N PRO A 39 2.15 -0.99 2.86
CA PRO A 39 2.56 -2.07 3.73
C PRO A 39 2.07 -1.96 5.19
N PRO A 40 1.97 -3.09 5.92
CA PRO A 40 1.58 -3.08 7.34
C PRO A 40 2.67 -2.42 8.17
N GLY A 41 2.31 -1.82 9.32
CA GLY A 41 3.28 -1.12 10.17
C GLY A 41 3.42 0.38 9.85
N HIS A 42 2.63 0.89 8.90
CA HIS A 42 2.56 2.31 8.55
C HIS A 42 1.49 3.07 9.35
N GLU A 43 0.89 2.48 10.40
CA GLU A 43 -0.20 3.09 11.15
C GLU A 43 0.21 4.39 11.84
N ASP A 44 1.44 4.47 12.36
CA ASP A 44 1.97 5.70 12.97
C ASP A 44 2.20 6.78 11.92
N ALA A 45 2.80 6.43 10.77
CA ALA A 45 2.98 7.36 9.64
C ALA A 45 1.63 7.85 9.11
N ALA A 46 0.64 6.95 8.97
CA ALA A 46 -0.71 7.26 8.54
C ALA A 46 -1.41 8.17 9.56
N ARG A 47 -1.24 7.95 10.87
CA ARG A 47 -1.79 8.84 11.90
C ARG A 47 -1.17 10.22 11.83
N GLU A 48 0.13 10.30 11.56
CA GLU A 48 0.83 11.58 11.41
C GLU A 48 0.32 12.40 10.21
N LEU A 49 -0.23 11.78 9.15
CA LEU A 49 -0.86 12.51 8.04
C LEU A 49 -2.02 13.41 8.50
N LEU A 50 -2.74 13.03 9.56
CA LEU A 50 -3.88 13.78 10.10
C LEU A 50 -3.56 14.63 11.32
N ARG A 51 -2.28 14.76 11.69
CA ARG A 51 -1.87 15.38 12.96
C ARG A 51 -2.49 16.75 13.19
N ASP A 52 -2.51 17.62 12.17
CA ASP A 52 -3.01 18.99 12.33
C ASP A 52 -4.53 19.05 12.54
N ALA A 53 -5.28 18.09 11.98
CA ALA A 53 -6.71 17.95 12.23
C ALA A 53 -6.98 17.37 13.62
N LEU A 54 -6.20 16.36 14.05
CA LEU A 54 -6.32 15.79 15.39
C LEU A 54 -6.08 16.85 16.47
N ASP A 55 -5.07 17.70 16.30
CA ASP A 55 -4.74 18.77 17.25
C ASP A 55 -5.82 19.88 17.32
N GLN A 56 -6.69 19.98 16.32
CA GLN A 56 -7.78 20.96 16.22
C GLN A 56 -9.17 20.37 16.46
N THR A 57 -9.26 19.06 16.69
CA THR A 57 -10.54 18.38 16.91
C THR A 57 -11.06 18.73 18.31
N SER A 58 -12.31 19.19 18.39
CA SER A 58 -12.97 19.51 19.65
C SER A 58 -13.39 18.24 20.41
N ASP A 59 -13.60 18.35 21.72
CA ASP A 59 -13.92 17.20 22.59
C ASP A 59 -15.23 16.46 22.23
N ASP A 60 -16.16 17.10 21.50
CA ASP A 60 -17.40 16.50 21.01
C ASP A 60 -17.24 15.73 19.69
N LEU A 61 -16.06 15.81 19.07
CA LEU A 61 -15.73 15.16 17.83
C LEU A 61 -14.58 14.18 18.02
N GLN A 62 -14.56 13.15 17.18
CA GLN A 62 -13.49 12.17 17.20
C GLN A 62 -13.12 11.74 15.79
N TRP A 63 -11.83 11.68 15.50
CA TRP A 63 -11.32 10.95 14.33
C TRP A 63 -11.01 9.50 14.72
N LEU A 64 -11.65 8.54 14.07
CA LEU A 64 -11.31 7.12 14.13
C LEU A 64 -10.35 6.74 13.00
N GLY A 65 -9.48 5.76 13.27
CA GLY A 65 -8.47 5.27 12.34
C GLY A 65 -7.03 5.61 12.78
N PRO A 66 -6.03 5.48 11.88
CA PRO A 66 -6.18 5.00 10.49
C PRO A 66 -6.61 3.54 10.42
N SER A 67 -7.50 3.22 9.47
CA SER A 67 -7.69 1.85 8.98
C SER A 67 -6.95 1.71 7.67
N ILE A 68 -5.89 0.90 7.65
CA ILE A 68 -5.07 0.64 6.47
C ILE A 68 -5.61 -0.62 5.79
N GLU A 69 -6.05 -0.46 4.55
CA GLU A 69 -6.37 -1.54 3.62
C GLU A 69 -5.26 -1.67 2.58
N ILE A 70 -5.34 -2.71 1.73
CA ILE A 70 -4.29 -3.03 0.75
C ILE A 70 -3.90 -1.83 -0.13
N ASP A 71 -4.87 -1.04 -0.58
CA ASP A 71 -4.69 0.06 -1.52
C ASP A 71 -5.01 1.43 -0.92
N ARG A 72 -5.55 1.52 0.29
CA ARG A 72 -6.11 2.78 0.79
C ARG A 72 -6.01 2.92 2.30
N ILE A 73 -6.09 4.17 2.74
CA ILE A 73 -6.21 4.51 4.15
C ILE A 73 -7.54 5.19 4.38
N LYS A 74 -8.23 4.81 5.44
CA LYS A 74 -9.52 5.40 5.84
C LYS A 74 -9.45 5.99 7.24
N TRP A 75 -10.15 7.11 7.40
CA TRP A 75 -10.45 7.73 8.67
C TRP A 75 -11.91 8.16 8.71
N TRP A 76 -12.48 8.21 9.90
CA TRP A 76 -13.88 8.60 10.09
C TRP A 76 -13.97 9.73 11.10
N LEU A 77 -14.66 10.81 10.75
CA LEU A 77 -15.04 11.84 11.69
C LEU A 77 -16.39 11.47 12.31
N GLU A 78 -16.44 11.37 13.64
CA GLU A 78 -17.62 11.00 14.40
C GLU A 78 -18.03 12.07 15.41
N ARG A 79 -19.32 12.12 15.72
CA ARG A 79 -19.92 12.84 16.85
C ARG A 79 -20.90 11.91 17.55
N ASP A 80 -20.78 11.75 18.87
CA ASP A 80 -21.69 10.91 19.69
C ASP A 80 -21.89 9.48 19.15
N GLY A 81 -20.84 8.89 18.56
CA GLY A 81 -20.87 7.55 17.96
C GLY A 81 -21.57 7.45 16.60
N GLN A 82 -21.96 8.59 16.00
CA GLN A 82 -22.43 8.67 14.62
C GLN A 82 -21.30 9.15 13.71
N THR A 83 -21.01 8.36 12.66
CA THR A 83 -20.11 8.79 11.58
C THR A 83 -20.75 9.93 10.79
N LEU A 84 -19.96 10.98 10.58
CA LEU A 84 -20.33 12.15 9.80
C LEU A 84 -19.70 12.13 8.40
N VAL A 85 -18.41 11.77 8.35
CA VAL A 85 -17.60 11.74 7.14
C VAL A 85 -16.64 10.56 7.17
N GLU A 86 -16.51 9.86 6.05
CA GLU A 86 -15.36 9.00 5.75
C GLU A 86 -14.38 9.75 4.85
N LEU A 87 -13.13 9.84 5.29
CA LEU A 87 -12.01 10.39 4.54
C LEU A 87 -11.15 9.22 4.05
N VAL A 88 -10.94 9.13 2.73
CA VAL A 88 -10.21 8.04 2.08
C VAL A 88 -9.02 8.62 1.33
N ALA A 89 -7.82 8.11 1.61
CA ALA A 89 -6.64 8.32 0.80
C ALA A 89 -6.44 7.10 -0.10
N LEU A 90 -6.76 7.26 -1.39
CA LEU A 90 -6.54 6.26 -2.44
C LEU A 90 -5.20 6.51 -3.12
N PRO A 91 -4.57 5.52 -3.78
CA PRO A 91 -3.37 5.76 -4.56
C PRO A 91 -3.73 6.73 -5.68
N ARG A 92 -2.88 7.72 -5.93
CA ARG A 92 -3.13 8.71 -6.98
C ARG A 92 -3.37 8.09 -8.36
N ALA A 93 -2.75 6.93 -8.63
CA ALA A 93 -2.95 6.19 -9.86
C ALA A 93 -4.34 5.51 -9.99
N LEU A 94 -5.03 5.28 -8.86
CA LEU A 94 -6.37 4.66 -8.82
C LEU A 94 -7.49 5.67 -8.51
N GLY A 95 -7.13 6.89 -8.15
CA GLY A 95 -8.10 7.94 -7.83
C GLY A 95 -8.85 8.41 -9.06
N GLU A 96 -10.15 8.13 -9.14
CA GLU A 96 -11.09 8.98 -9.89
C GLU A 96 -11.22 10.33 -9.17
N ARG A 97 -11.75 11.37 -9.85
CA ARG A 97 -11.87 12.77 -9.34
C ARG A 97 -12.09 12.84 -7.82
N GLY A 98 -11.02 13.12 -7.08
CA GLY A 98 -11.05 13.33 -5.64
C GLY A 98 -11.38 14.76 -5.26
N ARG A 99 -11.50 14.99 -3.94
CA ARG A 99 -11.58 16.32 -3.34
C ARG A 99 -10.25 17.07 -3.52
N ALA A 100 -9.14 16.38 -3.38
CA ALA A 100 -7.79 16.92 -3.52
C ALA A 100 -6.78 15.82 -3.87
N ASP A 101 -5.60 16.21 -4.35
CA ASP A 101 -4.48 15.31 -4.59
C ASP A 101 -3.26 15.72 -3.75
N SER A 102 -2.47 14.73 -3.38
CA SER A 102 -1.15 14.84 -2.75
C SER A 102 -0.11 14.11 -3.61
N GLU A 103 1.08 13.83 -3.09
CA GLU A 103 2.14 13.15 -3.85
C GLU A 103 1.75 11.69 -4.13
N SER A 104 1.40 10.96 -3.06
CA SER A 104 1.01 9.54 -3.05
C SER A 104 -0.49 9.34 -3.29
N PHE A 105 -1.33 10.28 -2.84
CA PHE A 105 -2.76 10.02 -2.70
C PHE A 105 -3.67 10.92 -3.53
N THR A 106 -4.77 10.34 -4.02
CA THR A 106 -6.01 11.06 -4.28
C THR A 106 -6.92 10.95 -3.06
N ILE A 107 -7.33 12.10 -2.54
CA ILE A 107 -8.11 12.22 -1.30
C ILE A 107 -9.59 12.34 -1.66
N VAL A 108 -10.40 11.43 -1.14
CA VAL A 108 -11.85 11.36 -1.37
C VAL A 108 -12.57 11.53 -0.03
N THR A 109 -13.72 12.19 -0.06
CA THR A 109 -14.58 12.38 1.12
C THR A 109 -15.97 11.87 0.83
N HIS A 110 -16.49 11.01 1.70
CA HIS A 110 -17.87 10.53 1.65
C HIS A 110 -18.61 11.05 2.89
N GLU A 111 -19.53 12.00 2.69
CA GLU A 111 -20.44 12.44 3.74
C GLU A 111 -21.51 11.37 3.97
N THR A 112 -21.81 11.05 5.22
CA THR A 112 -22.83 10.06 5.56
C THR A 112 -24.21 10.54 5.10
N GLU A 113 -25.00 9.67 4.47
CA GLU A 113 -26.32 10.02 3.95
C GLU A 113 -27.23 10.57 5.06
N GLY A 114 -27.87 11.71 4.80
CA GLY A 114 -28.75 12.38 5.77
C GLY A 114 -28.02 13.19 6.85
N VAL A 115 -26.69 13.18 6.88
CA VAL A 115 -25.88 14.09 7.71
C VAL A 115 -25.62 15.37 6.94
N THR A 116 -25.69 16.52 7.62
CA THR A 116 -25.23 17.80 7.07
C THR A 116 -24.19 18.35 8.00
N LEU A 117 -22.99 18.59 7.46
CA LEU A 117 -21.92 19.19 8.23
C LEU A 117 -22.22 20.64 8.56
N ASP A 118 -21.92 21.05 9.80
CA ASP A 118 -21.83 22.45 10.16
C ASP A 118 -20.51 23.08 9.64
N ASP A 119 -20.37 24.40 9.75
CA ASP A 119 -19.20 25.10 9.21
C ASP A 119 -17.90 24.72 9.93
N ALA A 120 -17.96 24.41 11.23
CA ALA A 120 -16.81 23.98 12.00
C ALA A 120 -16.34 22.58 11.56
N GLN A 121 -17.28 21.66 11.33
CA GLN A 121 -16.99 20.31 10.81
C GLN A 121 -16.43 20.36 9.39
N ARG A 122 -16.97 21.22 8.52
CA ARG A 122 -16.39 21.43 7.17
C ARG A 122 -14.97 21.98 7.26
N GLN A 123 -14.74 22.97 8.12
CA GLN A 123 -13.41 23.53 8.32
C GLN A 123 -12.43 22.49 8.85
N LEU A 124 -12.85 21.64 9.79
CA LEU A 124 -12.02 20.54 10.29
C LEU A 124 -11.69 19.52 9.20
N LEU A 125 -12.65 19.20 8.33
CA LEU A 125 -12.42 18.34 7.16
C LEU A 125 -11.41 18.97 6.18
N ASP A 126 -11.50 20.28 5.93
CA ASP A 126 -10.53 20.99 5.09
C ASP A 126 -9.13 20.99 5.70
N VAL A 127 -9.01 21.14 7.01
CA VAL A 127 -7.74 20.99 7.75
C VAL A 127 -7.20 19.56 7.60
N ALA A 128 -8.04 18.54 7.70
CA ALA A 128 -7.64 17.14 7.52
C ALA A 128 -7.06 16.88 6.14
N VAL A 129 -7.73 17.38 5.09
CA VAL A 129 -7.25 17.27 3.70
C VAL A 129 -5.92 18.00 3.52
N ALA A 130 -5.82 19.24 4.01
CA ALA A 130 -4.60 20.03 3.92
C ALA A 130 -3.43 19.39 4.69
N SER A 131 -3.71 18.79 5.85
CA SER A 131 -2.72 18.05 6.66
C SER A 131 -2.14 16.87 5.88
N ILE A 132 -3.00 16.08 5.21
CA ILE A 132 -2.53 14.97 4.35
C ILE A 132 -1.64 15.50 3.23
N GLN A 133 -2.07 16.54 2.52
CA GLN A 133 -1.30 17.12 1.42
C GLN A 133 0.07 17.66 1.87
N ALA A 134 0.14 18.27 3.05
CA ALA A 134 1.37 18.87 3.56
C ALA A 134 2.38 17.85 4.11
N ARG A 135 1.89 16.69 4.56
CA ARG A 135 2.68 15.69 5.30
C ARG A 135 2.98 14.43 4.51
N ASP A 136 2.28 14.22 3.39
CA ASP A 136 2.58 13.12 2.49
C ASP A 136 3.94 13.32 1.80
N SER A 137 4.88 12.42 2.10
CA SER A 137 6.24 12.46 1.57
C SER A 137 6.44 11.66 0.28
N GLY A 138 5.42 10.94 -0.20
CA GLY A 138 5.56 10.03 -1.35
C GLY A 138 5.83 8.56 -0.98
N ASP A 139 6.11 8.25 0.28
CA ASP A 139 6.71 6.96 0.69
C ASP A 139 5.70 5.94 1.27
N PHE A 140 4.43 6.00 0.87
CA PHE A 140 3.39 5.11 1.41
C PHE A 140 3.19 3.81 0.65
N TYR A 141 3.60 3.75 -0.63
CA TYR A 141 3.33 2.63 -1.50
C TYR A 141 4.59 1.86 -1.85
N VAL A 142 4.50 0.54 -1.89
CA VAL A 142 5.55 -0.35 -2.39
C VAL A 142 4.99 -1.29 -3.45
N HIS A 143 5.85 -1.83 -4.30
CA HIS A 143 5.46 -2.86 -5.26
C HIS A 143 5.04 -4.13 -4.50
N ARG A 144 3.87 -4.69 -4.82
CA ARG A 144 3.24 -5.78 -4.07
C ARG A 144 4.14 -7.02 -3.95
N GLU A 145 4.92 -7.34 -4.99
CA GLU A 145 5.84 -8.48 -4.96
C GLU A 145 6.92 -8.30 -3.88
N THR A 146 7.38 -7.05 -3.69
CA THR A 146 8.40 -6.70 -2.69
C THR A 146 7.85 -6.51 -1.27
N ALA A 147 6.54 -6.28 -1.12
CA ALA A 147 5.90 -6.05 0.18
C ALA A 147 6.00 -7.26 1.14
N PHE A 148 6.23 -8.46 0.59
CA PHE A 148 6.24 -9.73 1.35
C PHE A 148 7.53 -10.55 1.16
N GLU A 149 8.53 -10.03 0.43
CA GLU A 149 9.81 -10.70 0.20
C GLU A 149 10.86 -10.24 1.24
N GLY A 150 11.21 -11.15 2.15
CA GLY A 150 12.06 -10.84 3.31
C GLY A 150 11.28 -10.14 4.43
N VAL A 151 11.86 -10.11 5.64
CA VAL A 151 11.33 -9.25 6.72
C VAL A 151 11.54 -7.81 6.25
N PRO A 152 10.47 -7.02 6.01
CA PRO A 152 10.61 -5.66 5.54
C PRO A 152 11.58 -4.87 6.43
N PRO A 153 12.38 -3.92 5.91
CA PRO A 153 13.39 -3.21 6.69
C PRO A 153 12.86 -2.60 8.00
N TYR A 154 11.60 -2.15 8.01
CA TYR A 154 10.89 -1.59 9.17
C TYR A 154 10.30 -2.64 10.13
N MET A 155 10.23 -3.91 9.74
CA MET A 155 9.88 -5.04 10.61
C MET A 155 11.10 -5.74 11.24
N ARG A 156 12.32 -5.29 10.94
CA ARG A 156 13.53 -5.78 11.64
C ARG A 156 13.40 -5.48 13.14
N GLY A 157 13.19 -6.52 13.94
CA GLY A 157 13.04 -6.41 15.40
C GLY A 157 11.62 -6.66 15.92
N GLN A 158 10.62 -6.84 15.05
CA GLN A 158 9.29 -7.34 15.45
C GLN A 158 9.16 -8.85 15.17
N PRO A 159 8.51 -9.63 16.05
CA PRO A 159 8.44 -11.09 15.95
C PRO A 159 7.35 -11.59 14.97
N SER A 160 7.14 -10.90 13.85
CA SER A 160 6.08 -11.25 12.89
C SER A 160 6.67 -11.92 11.65
N THR A 161 6.19 -13.12 11.32
CA THR A 161 6.57 -13.83 10.09
C THR A 161 5.85 -13.27 8.86
N PRO A 162 6.40 -13.37 7.64
CA PRO A 162 5.73 -12.92 6.42
C PRO A 162 4.33 -13.54 6.21
N GLU A 163 4.09 -14.75 6.70
CA GLU A 163 2.78 -15.42 6.63
C GLU A 163 1.76 -14.85 7.63
N GLU A 164 2.19 -14.45 8.83
CA GLU A 164 1.32 -13.76 9.80
C GLU A 164 0.92 -12.37 9.30
N VAL A 165 1.85 -11.69 8.64
CA VAL A 165 1.59 -10.41 7.99
C VAL A 165 0.52 -10.57 6.91
N ARG A 166 0.67 -11.56 6.02
CA ARG A 166 -0.33 -11.87 4.97
C ARG A 166 -1.70 -12.31 5.51
N ARG A 167 -1.79 -12.85 6.73
CA ARG A 167 -3.07 -13.30 7.32
C ARG A 167 -3.80 -12.16 8.03
N ARG A 168 -3.08 -11.13 8.49
CA ARG A 168 -3.65 -9.92 9.11
C ARG A 168 -4.13 -8.92 8.07
N TRP A 169 -3.57 -8.99 6.88
CA TRP A 169 -4.04 -8.33 5.66
C TRP A 169 -5.14 -9.15 4.97
#